data_AF-A0A1X1PFK2-F1
#
_entry.id   AF-A0A1X1PFK2-F1
#
_cell.length_a   1.000
_cell.length_b   1.000
_cell.length_c   1.000
_cell.angle_alpha   90.00
_cell.angle_beta   90.00
_cell.angle_gamma   90.00
#
_symmetry.space_group_name_H-M   'P 1'
#
loop_
_entity.id
_entity.type
_entity.pdbx_description
1 polymer ?
#
loop_
_entity_poly.entity_id
_entity_poly.type
_entity_poly.pdbx_seq_one_letter_code
_entity_poly.pdbx_strand_id
1 'polypeptide(L)'
;MTETVAASAYRPRDVVNAPDIKAAIARRSAERGDPADIRAWLGNHFFRWVVGAFEQAQPLDSLADYRALAGTGRPAPDWLVRRLRPQPASVAADPVPPPAVEPKPLYFIDPEHMLLIERERMLVEFLRSRAGTRLAQKLQRITCAMALDMWAREHQRMQARRDKGWVPSSGLALREVLRTPNGIVFELAGGHAALREELAYESYYMQHCLGQFADRRRLRGGYGEQYAQAAQDGRLRLFTLRGAGNQPHVTISLSVTGDGLRIDQIKGKQNRHPVRRYADDVRQFLRALAPHGERHPDCEGMGLVFEPETAGAAAGAWTFVTDVRSPDHLLSVMSENFHLIEHFAQPPAVLQWLLLRNAPYALGQLRQIDPAVAAAARHALPADALPAARDPAAPPADTAAFAIEGIPIDPALCAALAFPATADGSPSC
;
A
#
# COMPACT_ATOMS: atom_id res chain seq x y z
N MET A 1 -3.77 30.86 -7.51
CA MET A 1 -2.52 31.63 -7.58
C MET A 1 -1.49 30.77 -8.28
N THR A 2 -1.22 31.09 -9.54
CA THR A 2 -0.28 30.40 -10.41
C THR A 2 1.14 30.78 -9.99
N GLU A 3 1.82 29.88 -9.27
CA GLU A 3 3.25 29.97 -9.04
C GLU A 3 3.98 29.82 -10.37
N THR A 4 4.51 30.95 -10.82
CA THR A 4 5.42 31.06 -11.95
C THR A 4 6.57 30.08 -11.76
N VAL A 5 6.73 29.14 -12.70
CA VAL A 5 7.94 28.33 -12.83
C VAL A 5 9.09 29.32 -13.04
N ALA A 6 9.81 29.64 -11.96
CA ALA A 6 10.97 30.51 -12.03
C ALA A 6 12.00 29.81 -12.91
N ALA A 7 12.26 30.39 -14.08
CA ALA A 7 13.33 29.98 -14.95
C ALA A 7 14.64 30.00 -14.14
N SER A 8 15.18 28.82 -13.83
CA SER A 8 16.52 28.65 -13.27
C SER A 8 17.54 29.01 -14.35
N ALA A 9 17.65 30.29 -14.66
CA ALA A 9 18.76 30.82 -15.42
C ALA A 9 19.98 30.74 -14.50
N TYR A 10 20.82 29.74 -14.74
CA TYR A 10 22.14 29.59 -14.15
C TYR A 10 22.89 30.93 -14.28
N ARG A 11 23.00 31.69 -13.18
CA ARG A 11 23.80 32.92 -13.10
C ARG A 11 25.09 32.57 -12.39
N PRO A 12 26.14 32.14 -13.11
CA PRO A 12 27.42 31.81 -12.47
C PRO A 12 27.94 33.07 -11.78
N ARG A 13 28.28 32.95 -10.50
CA ARG A 13 29.04 33.98 -9.79
C ARG A 13 30.48 33.94 -10.29
N ASP A 14 31.15 35.09 -10.34
CA ASP A 14 32.56 35.16 -10.67
C ASP A 14 33.39 34.69 -9.44
N VAL A 15 33.58 33.38 -9.32
CA VAL A 15 34.28 32.75 -8.19
C VAL A 15 35.77 32.62 -8.49
N VAL A 16 36.61 33.28 -7.69
CA VAL A 16 38.06 33.41 -7.93
C VAL A 16 38.83 32.10 -7.78
N ASN A 17 38.35 31.20 -6.93
CA ASN A 17 39.00 29.94 -6.58
C ASN A 17 38.28 28.70 -7.17
N ALA A 18 37.56 28.88 -8.29
CA ALA A 18 36.85 27.79 -8.96
C ALA A 18 37.73 26.55 -9.29
N PRO A 19 39.01 26.67 -9.69
CA PRO A 19 39.88 25.52 -9.89
C PRO A 19 40.07 24.68 -8.62
N ASP A 20 40.11 25.32 -7.45
CA ASP A 20 40.33 24.66 -6.16
C ASP A 20 39.11 23.88 -5.73
N ILE A 21 37.92 24.46 -5.93
CA ILE A 21 36.65 23.79 -5.68
C ILE A 21 36.56 22.51 -6.53
N LYS A 22 36.90 22.61 -7.82
CA LYS A 22 36.89 21.46 -8.73
C LYS A 22 37.91 20.40 -8.32
N ALA A 23 39.11 20.81 -7.92
CA ALA A 23 40.14 19.91 -7.41
C ALA A 23 39.73 19.21 -6.12
N ALA A 24 39.11 19.94 -5.18
CA ALA A 24 38.63 19.38 -3.91
C ALA A 24 37.50 18.36 -4.12
N ILE A 25 36.52 18.66 -4.99
CA ILE A 25 35.47 17.71 -5.37
C ILE A 25 36.07 16.44 -6.00
N ALA A 26 37.01 16.59 -6.93
CA ALA A 26 37.66 15.44 -7.58
C ALA A 26 38.46 14.60 -6.59
N ARG A 27 39.20 15.24 -5.68
CA ARG A 27 39.98 14.60 -4.63
C ARG A 27 39.07 13.78 -3.70
N ARG A 28 38.04 14.40 -3.11
CA ARG A 28 37.10 13.71 -2.22
C ARG A 28 36.36 12.57 -2.92
N SER A 29 36.03 12.75 -4.20
CA SER A 29 35.37 11.71 -4.98
C SER A 29 36.27 10.52 -5.29
N ALA A 30 37.57 10.75 -5.50
CA ALA A 30 38.58 9.69 -5.62
C ALA A 30 38.80 8.96 -4.28
N GLU A 31 38.93 9.70 -3.18
CA GLU A 31 39.08 9.14 -1.82
C GLU A 31 37.90 8.23 -1.43
N ARG A 32 36.66 8.58 -1.83
CA ARG A 32 35.46 7.76 -1.59
C ARG A 32 35.30 6.57 -2.55
N GLY A 33 36.11 6.47 -3.60
CA GLY A 33 35.95 5.48 -4.66
C GLY A 33 34.64 5.62 -5.44
N ASP A 34 34.20 6.85 -5.74
CA ASP A 34 32.94 7.06 -6.47
C ASP A 34 33.00 6.46 -7.90
N PRO A 35 31.90 5.83 -8.39
CA PRO A 35 31.75 5.38 -9.77
C PRO A 35 31.96 6.49 -10.81
N ALA A 36 32.41 6.12 -12.01
CA ALA A 36 32.82 7.08 -13.04
C ALA A 36 31.72 8.06 -13.47
N ASP A 37 30.47 7.60 -13.52
CA ASP A 37 29.30 8.41 -13.82
C ASP A 37 28.98 9.43 -12.70
N ILE A 38 29.08 9.02 -11.43
CA ILE A 38 28.93 9.91 -10.28
C ILE A 38 30.08 10.93 -10.23
N ARG A 39 31.33 10.51 -10.48
CA ARG A 39 32.49 11.43 -10.59
C ARG A 39 32.27 12.49 -11.65
N ALA A 40 31.82 12.08 -12.84
CA ALA A 40 31.52 12.99 -13.93
C ALA A 40 30.36 13.95 -13.58
N TRP A 41 29.35 13.44 -12.88
CA TRP A 41 28.22 14.24 -12.43
C TRP A 41 28.65 15.30 -11.40
N LEU A 42 29.46 14.92 -10.40
CA LEU A 42 29.98 15.83 -9.38
C LEU A 42 30.87 16.92 -10.00
N GLY A 43 31.79 16.53 -10.89
CA GLY A 43 32.71 17.45 -11.56
C GLY A 43 32.03 18.43 -12.52
N ASN A 44 30.76 18.20 -12.87
CA ASN A 44 29.98 19.05 -13.77
C ASN A 44 28.82 19.73 -13.03
N HIS A 45 27.79 18.96 -12.64
CA HIS A 45 26.54 19.49 -12.10
C HIS A 45 26.68 20.01 -10.68
N PHE A 46 27.35 19.26 -9.80
CA PHE A 46 27.60 19.72 -8.43
C PHE A 46 28.52 20.94 -8.44
N PHE A 47 29.67 20.88 -9.14
CA PHE A 47 30.57 22.03 -9.30
C PHE A 47 29.83 23.30 -9.79
N ARG A 48 29.00 23.19 -10.83
CA ARG A 48 28.19 24.30 -11.34
C ARG A 48 27.28 24.88 -10.26
N TRP A 49 26.59 24.02 -9.51
CA TRP A 49 25.75 24.46 -8.40
C TRP A 49 26.55 25.15 -7.29
N VAL A 50 27.76 24.66 -6.95
CA VAL A 50 28.62 25.30 -5.96
C VAL A 50 28.94 26.73 -6.36
N VAL A 51 29.40 26.93 -7.60
CA VAL A 51 29.77 28.26 -8.11
C VAL A 51 28.57 29.19 -8.30
N GLY A 52 27.42 28.65 -8.70
CA GLY A 52 26.24 29.46 -9.04
C GLY A 52 25.28 29.73 -7.88
N ALA A 53 25.16 28.81 -6.91
CA ALA A 53 24.03 28.76 -6.00
C ALA A 53 24.38 28.44 -4.54
N PHE A 54 25.64 28.13 -4.21
CA PHE A 54 26.02 27.89 -2.82
C PHE A 54 25.91 29.18 -1.99
N GLU A 55 25.14 29.13 -0.90
CA GLU A 55 24.76 30.34 -0.14
C GLU A 55 25.94 30.96 0.60
N GLN A 56 26.91 30.14 1.04
CA GLN A 56 28.06 30.56 1.85
C GLN A 56 29.23 31.06 1.00
N ALA A 57 28.98 31.55 -0.21
CA ALA A 57 29.99 32.25 -0.99
C ALA A 57 30.21 33.64 -0.40
N GLN A 58 31.47 33.97 -0.13
CA GLN A 58 31.85 35.23 0.49
C GLN A 58 32.22 36.25 -0.60
N PRO A 59 31.68 37.48 -0.55
CA PRO A 59 32.10 38.52 -1.47
C PRO A 59 33.58 38.88 -1.24
N LEU A 60 34.24 39.32 -2.30
CA LEU A 60 35.66 39.65 -2.29
C LEU A 60 35.89 41.07 -2.79
N ASP A 61 36.15 41.98 -1.84
CA ASP A 61 36.28 43.42 -2.12
C ASP A 61 37.74 43.89 -2.11
N SER A 62 38.65 43.13 -1.49
CA SER A 62 40.06 43.48 -1.38
C SER A 62 41.02 42.28 -1.44
N LEU A 63 42.31 42.57 -1.69
CA LEU A 63 43.38 41.57 -1.59
C LEU A 63 43.61 41.10 -0.15
N ALA A 64 43.20 41.89 0.85
CA ALA A 64 43.27 41.48 2.25
C ALA A 64 42.23 40.38 2.54
N ASP A 65 41.01 40.53 2.02
CA ASP A 65 39.94 39.52 2.13
C ASP A 65 40.38 38.21 1.47
N TYR A 66 41.03 38.30 0.30
CA TYR A 66 41.51 37.10 -0.40
C TYR A 66 42.54 36.34 0.46
N ARG A 67 43.47 37.05 1.09
CA ARG A 67 44.49 36.43 1.96
C ARG A 67 43.89 35.85 3.23
N ALA A 68 42.86 36.50 3.79
CA ALA A 68 42.14 35.99 4.95
C ALA A 68 41.42 34.68 4.65
N LEU A 69 40.85 34.55 3.44
CA LEU A 69 40.06 33.38 3.03
C LEU A 69 40.89 32.26 2.39
N ALA A 70 41.88 32.59 1.56
CA ALA A 70 42.75 31.62 0.89
C ALA A 70 43.93 31.14 1.75
N GLY A 71 44.18 31.82 2.88
CA GLY A 71 45.33 31.60 3.76
C GLY A 71 46.56 32.39 3.33
N THR A 72 47.42 32.71 4.30
CA THR A 72 48.63 33.54 4.11
C THR A 72 49.71 32.89 3.24
N GLY A 73 49.67 31.55 3.11
CA GLY A 73 50.64 30.77 2.33
C GLY A 73 50.39 30.75 0.83
N ARG A 74 49.32 31.39 0.34
CA ARG A 74 48.92 31.31 -1.07
C ARG A 74 48.98 32.66 -1.78
N PRO A 75 49.79 32.82 -2.85
CA PRO A 75 49.85 34.07 -3.59
C PRO A 75 48.55 34.29 -4.37
N ALA A 76 48.06 35.54 -4.35
CA ALA A 76 46.93 35.95 -5.17
C ALA A 76 47.31 35.91 -6.66
N PRO A 77 46.46 35.39 -7.56
CA PRO A 77 46.72 35.40 -8.99
C PRO A 77 46.96 36.82 -9.54
N ASP A 78 47.88 36.96 -10.50
CA ASP A 78 48.25 38.28 -11.06
C ASP A 78 47.05 39.06 -11.62
N TRP A 79 46.09 38.37 -12.24
CA TRP A 79 44.87 38.99 -12.76
C TRP A 79 43.99 39.57 -11.65
N LEU A 80 43.94 38.91 -10.49
CA LEU A 80 43.17 39.34 -9.32
C LEU A 80 43.84 40.56 -8.68
N VAL A 81 45.17 40.54 -8.58
CA VAL A 81 45.98 41.68 -8.12
C VAL A 81 45.78 42.91 -9.01
N ARG A 82 45.75 42.72 -10.34
CA ARG A 82 45.49 43.82 -11.29
C ARG A 82 44.08 44.38 -11.18
N ARG A 83 43.08 43.53 -10.93
CA ARG A 83 41.66 43.92 -10.84
C ARG A 83 41.32 44.63 -9.53
N LEU A 84 41.97 44.26 -8.42
CA LEU A 84 41.75 44.85 -7.09
C LEU A 84 42.74 45.97 -6.74
N ARG A 85 43.67 46.32 -7.65
CA ARG A 85 44.56 47.46 -7.46
C ARG A 85 43.76 48.76 -7.65
N PRO A 86 43.92 49.78 -6.78
CA PRO A 86 43.29 51.08 -6.99
C PRO A 86 43.73 51.65 -8.34
N GLN A 87 42.77 52.02 -9.20
CA GLN A 87 43.08 52.87 -10.35
C GLN A 87 43.52 54.23 -9.82
N PRO A 88 44.64 54.81 -10.28
CA PRO A 88 44.99 56.18 -9.93
C PRO A 88 43.84 57.07 -10.41
N ALA A 89 43.37 57.97 -9.54
CA ALA A 89 42.38 58.97 -9.91
C ALA A 89 42.92 59.73 -11.12
N SER A 90 42.26 59.55 -12.27
CA SER A 90 42.55 60.29 -13.49
C SER A 90 42.27 61.77 -13.23
N VAL A 91 43.32 62.54 -12.98
CA VAL A 91 43.28 64.00 -12.99
C VAL A 91 43.34 64.45 -14.45
N ALA A 92 42.21 64.40 -15.14
CA ALA A 92 42.04 65.04 -16.44
C ALA A 92 40.58 65.45 -16.58
N ALA A 93 40.36 66.76 -16.59
CA ALA A 93 39.09 67.38 -16.89
C ALA A 93 38.81 67.25 -18.39
N ASP A 94 37.73 66.55 -18.74
CA ASP A 94 36.84 66.88 -19.86
C ASP A 94 35.52 66.08 -19.73
N PRO A 95 34.39 66.60 -20.27
CA PRO A 95 33.05 66.21 -19.82
C PRO A 95 32.46 65.02 -20.60
N VAL A 96 31.61 64.27 -19.89
CA VAL A 96 30.85 63.06 -20.27
C VAL A 96 31.64 61.75 -20.13
N PRO A 97 31.70 61.17 -18.91
CA PRO A 97 32.10 59.78 -18.76
C PRO A 97 31.00 58.87 -19.36
N PRO A 98 31.35 57.81 -20.12
CA PRO A 98 30.41 56.73 -20.42
C PRO A 98 29.90 56.11 -19.10
N PRO A 99 28.71 55.48 -19.08
CA PRO A 99 28.19 54.88 -17.85
C PRO A 99 29.22 53.92 -17.28
N ALA A 100 29.68 54.19 -16.06
CA ALA A 100 30.60 53.33 -15.34
C ALA A 100 29.94 51.96 -15.18
N VAL A 101 30.41 50.96 -15.93
CA VAL A 101 30.02 49.57 -15.72
C VAL A 101 30.60 49.19 -14.37
N GLU A 102 29.75 49.09 -13.34
CA GLU A 102 30.18 48.62 -12.03
C GLU A 102 30.89 47.27 -12.20
N PRO A 103 32.10 47.10 -11.63
CA PRO A 103 32.83 45.85 -11.74
C PRO A 103 31.98 44.74 -11.13
N LYS A 104 31.78 43.64 -11.89
CA LYS A 104 31.03 42.48 -11.39
C LYS A 104 31.61 42.02 -10.03
N PRO A 105 30.78 41.70 -9.04
CA PRO A 105 31.24 41.24 -7.74
C PRO A 105 32.00 39.92 -7.87
N LEU A 106 33.15 39.84 -7.19
CA LEU A 106 33.95 38.62 -7.09
C LEU A 106 33.56 37.86 -5.82
N TYR A 107 33.67 36.54 -5.87
CA TYR A 107 33.36 35.68 -4.73
C TYR A 107 34.46 34.67 -4.45
N PHE A 108 34.57 34.27 -3.19
CA PHE A 108 35.38 33.15 -2.73
C PHE A 108 34.48 32.12 -2.06
N ILE A 109 34.75 30.83 -2.28
CA ILE A 109 34.05 29.72 -1.61
C ILE A 109 35.08 28.81 -0.99
N ASP A 110 35.06 28.62 0.32
CA ASP A 110 35.91 27.63 0.98
C ASP A 110 35.59 26.20 0.45
N PRO A 111 36.51 25.52 -0.25
CA PRO A 111 36.29 24.18 -0.76
C PRO A 111 36.08 23.13 0.33
N GLU A 112 36.52 23.41 1.55
CA GLU A 112 36.38 22.54 2.72
C GLU A 112 35.27 22.98 3.68
N HIS A 113 34.40 23.90 3.24
CA HIS A 113 33.28 24.35 4.06
C HIS A 113 32.39 23.17 4.49
N MET A 114 32.13 23.02 5.79
CA MET A 114 31.39 21.86 6.34
C MET A 114 30.04 21.62 5.67
N LEU A 115 29.25 22.68 5.47
CA LEU A 115 27.98 22.59 4.76
C LEU A 115 28.17 22.06 3.33
N LEU A 116 29.17 22.51 2.58
CA LEU A 116 29.42 22.04 1.21
C LEU A 116 29.69 20.53 1.19
N ILE A 117 30.57 20.06 2.08
CA ILE A 117 30.91 18.64 2.23
C ILE A 117 29.69 17.81 2.62
N GLU A 118 28.84 18.32 3.51
CA GLU A 118 27.61 17.65 3.91
C GLU A 118 26.63 17.47 2.73
N ARG A 119 26.42 18.53 1.92
CA ARG A 119 25.57 18.44 0.72
C ARG A 119 26.15 17.47 -0.29
N GLU A 120 27.47 17.47 -0.48
CA GLU A 120 28.15 16.52 -1.37
C GLU A 120 27.92 15.08 -0.92
N ARG A 121 28.14 14.78 0.37
CA ARG A 121 27.95 13.44 0.95
C ARG A 121 26.52 12.95 0.77
N MET A 122 25.54 13.80 1.10
CA MET A 122 24.11 13.52 0.93
C MET A 122 23.77 13.17 -0.52
N LEU A 123 24.25 13.97 -1.48
CA LEU A 123 23.99 13.74 -2.90
C LEU A 123 24.66 12.45 -3.39
N VAL A 124 25.89 12.17 -2.97
CA VAL A 124 26.58 10.92 -3.32
C VAL A 124 25.81 9.70 -2.83
N GLU A 125 25.32 9.71 -1.59
CA GLU A 125 24.48 8.64 -1.04
C GLU A 125 23.20 8.47 -1.87
N PHE A 126 22.51 9.57 -2.17
CA PHE A 126 21.33 9.56 -3.02
C PHE A 126 21.62 8.98 -4.39
N LEU A 127 22.69 9.41 -5.07
CA LEU A 127 23.02 8.94 -6.42
C LEU A 127 23.42 7.46 -6.43
N ARG A 128 24.20 7.01 -5.43
CA ARG A 128 24.55 5.59 -5.27
C ARG A 128 23.32 4.72 -5.07
N SER A 129 22.31 5.18 -4.32
CA SER A 129 21.05 4.45 -4.14
C SER A 129 20.25 4.24 -5.44
N ARG A 130 20.63 4.93 -6.51
CA ARG A 130 19.96 4.86 -7.83
C ARG A 130 20.65 3.91 -8.79
N ALA A 131 21.75 3.27 -8.39
CA ALA A 131 22.40 2.23 -9.17
C ALA A 131 21.39 1.16 -9.62
N GLY A 132 21.46 0.77 -10.90
CA GLY A 132 20.52 -0.22 -11.49
C GLY A 132 19.10 0.30 -11.79
N THR A 133 18.78 1.55 -11.45
CA THR A 133 17.46 2.13 -11.78
C THR A 133 17.46 2.88 -13.11
N ARG A 134 16.27 3.17 -13.66
CA ARG A 134 16.10 4.04 -14.84
C ARG A 134 16.73 5.43 -14.67
N LEU A 135 16.87 5.90 -13.42
CA LEU A 135 17.46 7.19 -13.13
C LEU A 135 18.98 7.19 -13.35
N ALA A 136 19.67 6.08 -13.06
CA ALA A 136 21.11 5.96 -13.31
C ALA A 136 21.45 6.20 -14.80
N GLN A 137 20.63 5.67 -15.71
CA GLN A 137 20.80 5.87 -17.16
C GLN A 137 20.64 7.33 -17.61
N LYS A 138 19.98 8.16 -16.79
CA LYS A 138 19.70 9.58 -17.10
C LYS A 138 20.45 10.54 -16.17
N LEU A 139 21.40 10.03 -15.38
CA LEU A 139 22.08 10.80 -14.33
C LEU A 139 22.65 12.12 -14.85
N GLN A 140 23.33 12.11 -16.00
CA GLN A 140 23.94 13.30 -16.59
C GLN A 140 22.94 14.36 -17.11
N ARG A 141 21.64 14.02 -17.20
CA ARG A 141 20.57 14.96 -17.58
C ARG A 141 19.92 15.64 -16.38
N ILE A 142 20.26 15.21 -15.16
CA ILE A 142 19.69 15.72 -13.91
C ILE A 142 20.64 16.77 -13.36
N THR A 143 20.15 17.99 -13.15
CA THR A 143 20.95 19.05 -12.51
C THR A 143 21.07 18.82 -11.01
N CYS A 144 22.04 19.46 -10.36
CA CYS A 144 22.19 19.38 -8.91
C CYS A 144 20.94 19.86 -8.15
N ALA A 145 20.29 20.94 -8.61
CA ALA A 145 19.06 21.44 -7.99
C ALA A 145 17.92 20.41 -8.09
N MET A 146 17.77 19.74 -9.24
CA MET A 146 16.79 18.66 -9.40
C MET A 146 17.09 17.48 -8.48
N ALA A 147 18.36 17.08 -8.34
CA ALA A 147 18.75 15.99 -7.46
C ALA A 147 18.45 16.30 -5.98
N LEU A 148 18.74 17.52 -5.52
CA LEU A 148 18.40 17.99 -4.17
C LEU A 148 16.88 17.96 -3.92
N ASP A 149 16.07 18.45 -4.87
CA ASP A 149 14.61 18.44 -4.78
C ASP A 149 14.03 17.00 -4.81
N MET A 150 14.61 16.11 -5.62
CA MET A 150 14.24 14.69 -5.60
C MET A 150 14.54 14.03 -4.25
N TRP A 151 15.74 14.26 -3.69
CA TRP A 151 16.13 13.76 -2.37
C TRP A 151 15.21 14.28 -1.26
N ALA A 152 14.93 15.60 -1.26
CA ALA A 152 14.07 16.25 -0.28
C ALA A 152 12.64 15.69 -0.31
N ARG A 153 12.04 15.54 -1.50
CA ARG A 153 10.71 14.93 -1.66
C ARG A 153 10.67 13.48 -1.19
N GLU A 154 11.72 12.71 -1.44
CA GLU A 154 11.80 11.33 -0.96
C GLU A 154 11.87 11.27 0.56
N HIS A 155 12.71 12.09 1.18
CA HIS A 155 12.81 12.18 2.64
C HIS A 155 11.51 12.65 3.27
N GLN A 156 10.84 13.65 2.68
CA GLN A 156 9.54 14.11 3.15
C GLN A 156 8.47 13.01 3.02
N ARG A 157 8.47 12.23 1.93
CA ARG A 157 7.57 11.07 1.79
C ARG A 157 7.85 10.00 2.83
N MET A 158 9.13 9.68 3.09
CA MET A 158 9.51 8.73 4.12
C MET A 158 9.08 9.23 5.51
N GLN A 159 9.31 10.50 5.81
CA GLN A 159 8.90 11.11 7.07
C GLN A 159 7.37 11.08 7.23
N ALA A 160 6.62 11.49 6.20
CA ALA A 160 5.16 11.42 6.21
C ALA A 160 4.63 9.99 6.35
N ARG A 161 5.32 8.98 5.81
CA ARG A 161 4.99 7.56 6.02
C ARG A 161 5.27 7.14 7.46
N ARG A 162 6.40 7.51 8.04
CA ARG A 162 6.74 7.23 9.45
C ARG A 162 5.78 7.90 10.42
N ASP A 163 5.39 9.14 10.16
CA ASP A 163 4.39 9.84 10.96
C ASP A 163 3.00 9.18 10.83
N LYS A 164 2.72 8.53 9.69
CA LYS A 164 1.56 7.63 9.49
C LYS A 164 1.72 6.24 10.10
N GLY A 165 2.83 5.96 10.80
CA GLY A 165 3.08 4.68 11.49
C GLY A 165 3.77 3.62 10.64
N TRP A 166 4.32 3.98 9.47
CA TRP A 166 5.10 3.03 8.66
C TRP A 166 6.45 2.72 9.32
N VAL A 167 6.68 1.43 9.57
CA VAL A 167 7.93 0.84 10.03
C VAL A 167 8.22 -0.33 9.09
N PRO A 168 9.45 -0.51 8.58
CA PRO A 168 9.78 -1.67 7.76
C PRO A 168 9.70 -2.95 8.59
N SER A 169 9.24 -4.05 7.99
CA SER A 169 9.35 -5.38 8.60
C SER A 169 10.83 -5.76 8.73
N SER A 170 11.23 -6.18 9.93
CA SER A 170 12.58 -6.69 10.20
C SER A 170 12.68 -8.17 9.83
N GLY A 171 11.56 -8.89 9.82
CA GLY A 171 11.49 -10.33 9.62
C GLY A 171 11.93 -11.15 10.84
N LEU A 172 12.51 -10.53 11.87
CA LEU A 172 13.11 -11.22 13.01
C LEU A 172 12.07 -11.85 13.95
N ALA A 173 10.87 -11.27 14.01
CA ALA A 173 9.77 -11.81 14.81
C ALA A 173 8.81 -12.68 13.97
N LEU A 174 9.24 -13.21 12.82
CA LEU A 174 8.43 -14.07 11.97
C LEU A 174 8.90 -15.52 12.08
N ARG A 175 8.00 -16.42 12.44
CA ARG A 175 8.23 -17.88 12.40
C ARG A 175 7.34 -18.48 11.33
N GLU A 176 7.94 -19.11 10.32
CA GLU A 176 7.18 -19.80 9.27
C GLU A 176 6.35 -20.95 9.87
N VAL A 177 5.08 -21.04 9.48
CA VAL A 177 4.13 -22.08 9.93
C VAL A 177 3.68 -22.95 8.77
N LEU A 178 3.28 -22.33 7.66
CA LEU A 178 2.70 -23.04 6.52
C LEU A 178 2.96 -22.28 5.22
N ARG A 179 3.37 -22.99 4.18
CA ARG A 179 3.41 -22.46 2.81
C ARG A 179 2.11 -22.79 2.10
N THR A 180 1.55 -21.80 1.42
CA THR A 180 0.29 -21.93 0.70
C THR A 180 0.44 -21.42 -0.74
N PRO A 181 -0.51 -21.68 -1.65
CA PRO A 181 -0.41 -21.23 -3.04
C PRO A 181 -0.25 -19.71 -3.19
N ASN A 182 -0.79 -18.93 -2.27
CA ASN A 182 -0.76 -17.46 -2.35
C ASN A 182 0.31 -16.80 -1.45
N GLY A 183 1.08 -17.56 -0.67
CA GLY A 183 2.09 -16.97 0.21
C GLY A 183 2.59 -17.90 1.30
N ILE A 184 3.11 -17.30 2.37
CA ILE A 184 3.60 -18.00 3.55
C ILE A 184 2.86 -17.45 4.76
N VAL A 185 2.31 -18.35 5.57
CA VAL A 185 1.77 -18.04 6.88
C VAL A 185 2.89 -18.01 7.89
N PHE A 186 3.06 -16.87 8.55
CA PHE A 186 3.99 -16.69 9.65
C PHE A 186 3.24 -16.50 10.95
N GLU A 187 3.75 -17.06 12.03
CA GLU A 187 3.42 -16.66 13.39
C GLU A 187 4.31 -15.50 13.81
N LEU A 188 3.70 -14.48 14.43
CA LEU A 188 4.41 -13.38 15.04
C LEU A 188 4.92 -13.82 16.41
N ALA A 189 6.24 -13.86 16.57
CA ALA A 189 6.90 -14.32 17.79
C ALA A 189 6.67 -13.33 18.94
N GLY A 190 5.71 -13.66 19.82
CA GLY A 190 5.31 -12.83 20.96
C GLY A 190 6.46 -12.36 21.83
N GLY A 191 7.38 -13.27 22.18
CA GLY A 191 8.54 -12.97 23.03
C GLY A 191 9.67 -12.17 22.37
N HIS A 192 9.60 -11.90 21.06
CA HIS A 192 10.70 -11.25 20.35
C HIS A 192 10.63 -9.72 20.42
N ALA A 193 11.77 -9.05 20.59
CA ALA A 193 11.85 -7.59 20.71
C ALA A 193 11.27 -6.85 19.47
N ALA A 194 11.41 -7.44 18.29
CA ALA A 194 10.91 -6.90 17.03
C ALA A 194 9.40 -7.09 16.79
N LEU A 195 8.65 -7.71 17.72
CA LEU A 195 7.20 -7.94 17.55
C LEU A 195 6.45 -6.64 17.20
N ARG A 196 6.71 -5.57 17.95
CA ARG A 196 5.99 -4.29 17.79
C ARG A 196 6.23 -3.67 16.40
N GLU A 197 7.41 -3.87 15.83
CA GLU A 197 7.73 -3.43 14.46
C GLU A 197 6.89 -4.22 13.43
N GLU A 198 6.76 -5.54 13.62
CA GLU A 198 5.93 -6.38 12.75
C GLU A 198 4.45 -6.02 12.86
N LEU A 199 3.94 -5.73 14.06
CA LEU A 199 2.55 -5.28 14.23
C LEU A 199 2.29 -3.93 13.53
N ALA A 200 3.23 -2.98 13.66
CA ALA A 200 3.14 -1.69 12.99
C ALA A 200 3.17 -1.84 11.46
N TYR A 201 4.06 -2.71 10.96
CA TYR A 201 4.13 -3.06 9.54
C TYR A 201 2.80 -3.67 9.06
N GLU A 202 2.24 -4.63 9.80
CA GLU A 202 0.95 -5.26 9.51
C GLU A 202 -0.16 -4.20 9.39
N SER A 203 -0.32 -3.37 10.43
CA SER A 203 -1.33 -2.32 10.48
C SER A 203 -1.24 -1.32 9.33
N TYR A 204 -0.03 -0.96 8.91
CA TYR A 204 0.17 -0.02 7.82
C TYR A 204 -0.39 -0.56 6.49
N TYR A 205 -0.09 -1.81 6.16
CA TYR A 205 -0.51 -2.41 4.88
C TYR A 205 -1.97 -2.87 4.91
N MET A 206 -2.38 -3.46 6.02
CA MET A 206 -3.69 -4.08 6.18
C MET A 206 -4.76 -3.06 6.60
N GLN A 207 -4.38 -1.87 7.06
CA GLN A 207 -5.31 -0.79 7.44
C GLN A 207 -6.32 -1.23 8.53
N HIS A 208 -5.85 -1.97 9.52
CA HIS A 208 -6.63 -2.39 10.71
C HIS A 208 -5.82 -2.13 11.99
N CYS A 209 -6.44 -2.34 13.15
CA CYS A 209 -5.97 -1.75 14.42
C CYS A 209 -4.86 -2.51 15.16
N LEU A 210 -4.38 -3.65 14.65
CA LEU A 210 -3.49 -4.57 15.35
C LEU A 210 -2.20 -3.94 15.90
N GLY A 211 -1.57 -3.05 15.14
CA GLY A 211 -0.37 -2.28 15.48
C GLY A 211 -0.59 -0.78 15.50
N GLN A 212 -1.80 -0.32 15.87
CA GLN A 212 -2.06 1.09 16.12
C GLN A 212 -1.50 1.50 17.49
N PHE A 213 -0.23 1.92 17.49
CA PHE A 213 0.43 2.48 18.66
C PHE A 213 0.10 3.96 18.85
N ALA A 214 -0.04 4.37 20.11
CA ALA A 214 -0.22 5.78 20.47
C ALA A 214 1.06 6.58 20.17
N ASP A 215 2.22 6.07 20.59
CA ASP A 215 3.53 6.57 20.15
C ASP A 215 4.03 5.71 18.98
N ARG A 216 3.87 6.24 17.76
CA ARG A 216 4.28 5.57 16.51
C ARG A 216 5.79 5.51 16.29
N ARG A 217 6.59 6.28 17.05
CA ARG A 217 8.06 6.27 16.93
C ARG A 217 8.66 5.25 17.88
N ARG A 218 8.15 5.17 19.11
CA ARG A 218 8.59 4.20 20.11
C ARG A 218 7.82 2.88 20.06
N LEU A 219 6.74 2.84 19.27
CA LEU A 219 5.80 1.72 19.16
C LEU A 219 5.26 1.31 20.52
N ARG A 220 4.71 2.29 21.25
CA ARG A 220 4.18 2.09 22.61
C ARG A 220 2.79 2.64 22.81
N GLY A 221 2.05 1.99 23.69
CA GLY A 221 0.70 2.39 24.10
C GLY A 221 -0.33 2.26 22.98
N GLY A 222 -1.60 2.60 23.28
CA GLY A 222 -2.71 2.39 22.35
C GLY A 222 -3.11 0.92 22.21
N TYR A 223 -3.96 0.62 21.22
CA TYR A 223 -4.45 -0.74 20.98
C TYR A 223 -3.33 -1.71 20.61
N GLY A 224 -2.32 -1.25 19.85
CA GLY A 224 -1.20 -2.11 19.46
C GLY A 224 -0.41 -2.67 20.65
N GLU A 225 -0.34 -1.93 21.76
CA GLU A 225 0.32 -2.41 22.98
C GLU A 225 -0.45 -3.58 23.61
N GLN A 226 -1.78 -3.55 23.57
CA GLN A 226 -2.60 -4.62 24.16
C GLN A 226 -2.38 -5.95 23.43
N TYR A 227 -2.32 -5.93 22.09
CA TYR A 227 -1.99 -7.09 21.28
C TYR A 227 -0.56 -7.58 21.51
N ALA A 228 0.41 -6.66 21.55
CA ALA A 228 1.80 -7.00 21.82
C ALA A 228 1.97 -7.66 23.19
N GLN A 229 1.34 -7.10 24.22
CA GLN A 229 1.41 -7.63 25.58
C GLN A 229 0.68 -8.97 25.69
N ALA A 230 -0.51 -9.13 25.09
CA ALA A 230 -1.22 -10.40 25.11
C ALA A 230 -0.44 -11.52 24.42
N ALA A 231 0.27 -11.21 23.32
CA ALA A 231 1.15 -12.15 22.67
C ALA A 231 2.41 -12.48 23.50
N GLN A 232 2.97 -11.48 24.19
CA GLN A 232 4.10 -11.66 25.11
C GLN A 232 3.74 -12.54 26.31
N ASP A 233 2.55 -12.34 26.87
CA ASP A 233 2.04 -13.10 28.02
C ASP A 233 1.58 -14.53 27.63
N GLY A 234 1.62 -14.88 26.34
CA GLY A 234 1.15 -16.17 25.84
C GLY A 234 -0.37 -16.34 25.85
N ARG A 235 -1.14 -15.27 26.08
CA ARG A 235 -2.61 -15.25 26.05
C ARG A 235 -3.17 -15.16 24.63
N LEU A 236 -2.35 -14.74 23.67
CA LEU A 236 -2.73 -14.54 22.28
C LEU A 236 -1.65 -15.07 21.34
N ARG A 237 -2.06 -15.69 20.25
CA ARG A 237 -1.17 -16.03 19.12
C ARG A 237 -1.62 -15.25 17.90
N LEU A 238 -0.65 -14.67 17.20
CA LEU A 238 -0.89 -13.81 16.05
C LEU A 238 -0.22 -14.42 14.82
N PHE A 239 -0.94 -14.44 13.71
CA PHE A 239 -0.44 -14.97 12.44
C PHE A 239 -0.73 -13.99 11.31
N THR A 240 0.11 -14.05 10.28
CA THR A 240 -0.03 -13.24 9.07
C THR A 240 0.26 -14.08 7.84
N LEU A 241 -0.60 -14.02 6.82
CA LEU A 241 -0.32 -14.56 5.49
C LEU A 241 0.35 -13.46 4.66
N ARG A 242 1.60 -13.69 4.27
CA ARG A 242 2.39 -12.74 3.48
C ARG A 242 2.71 -13.29 2.09
N GLY A 243 2.46 -12.45 1.09
CA GLY A 243 2.72 -12.76 -0.31
C GLY A 243 4.11 -12.30 -0.79
N ALA A 244 4.24 -12.11 -2.10
CA ALA A 244 5.45 -11.61 -2.72
C ALA A 244 5.88 -10.25 -2.11
N GLY A 245 7.18 -10.08 -1.87
CA GLY A 245 7.71 -8.87 -1.25
C GLY A 245 7.37 -8.71 0.23
N ASN A 246 7.05 -9.79 0.94
CA ASN A 246 6.71 -9.80 2.37
C ASN A 246 5.45 -8.97 2.70
N GLN A 247 4.56 -8.73 1.72
CA GLN A 247 3.36 -7.93 1.94
C GLN A 247 2.25 -8.75 2.60
N PRO A 248 1.64 -8.26 3.69
CA PRO A 248 0.56 -8.97 4.37
C PRO A 248 -0.77 -8.88 3.61
N HIS A 249 -1.54 -9.97 3.71
CA HIS A 249 -2.83 -10.16 3.05
C HIS A 249 -3.93 -10.65 3.98
N VAL A 250 -3.57 -11.37 5.04
CA VAL A 250 -4.48 -11.86 6.09
C VAL A 250 -3.79 -11.77 7.44
N THR A 251 -4.48 -11.28 8.44
CA THR A 251 -4.07 -11.31 9.85
C THR A 251 -5.04 -12.21 10.62
N ILE A 252 -4.51 -13.12 11.41
CA ILE A 252 -5.29 -14.04 12.25
C ILE A 252 -4.86 -13.85 13.70
N SER A 253 -5.82 -13.69 14.60
CA SER A 253 -5.58 -13.64 16.04
C SER A 253 -6.36 -14.75 16.72
N LEU A 254 -5.65 -15.54 17.53
CA LEU A 254 -6.22 -16.64 18.29
C LEU A 254 -5.96 -16.46 19.77
N SER A 255 -7.00 -16.47 20.59
CA SER A 255 -6.84 -16.51 22.04
C SER A 255 -6.42 -17.90 22.50
N VAL A 256 -5.58 -17.94 23.52
CA VAL A 256 -5.13 -19.17 24.17
C VAL A 256 -5.98 -19.36 25.43
N THR A 257 -6.78 -20.42 25.46
CA THR A 257 -7.58 -20.82 26.61
C THR A 257 -7.12 -22.19 27.13
N GLY A 258 -7.59 -22.58 28.32
CA GLY A 258 -7.27 -23.89 28.89
C GLY A 258 -7.69 -25.07 27.99
N ASP A 259 -8.71 -24.86 27.16
CA ASP A 259 -9.28 -25.87 26.27
C ASP A 259 -8.70 -25.82 24.83
N GLY A 260 -7.73 -24.95 24.57
CA GLY A 260 -7.03 -24.84 23.29
C GLY A 260 -7.03 -23.43 22.69
N LEU A 261 -6.99 -23.34 21.37
CA LEU A 261 -6.99 -22.07 20.63
C LEU A 261 -8.39 -21.72 20.18
N ARG A 262 -8.80 -20.47 20.36
CA ARG A 262 -10.09 -19.93 19.90
C ARG A 262 -9.87 -18.80 18.90
N ILE A 263 -10.78 -18.64 17.95
CA ILE A 263 -10.62 -17.62 16.91
C ILE A 263 -11.16 -16.31 17.47
N ASP A 264 -10.27 -15.32 17.63
CA ASP A 264 -10.68 -13.97 17.99
C ASP A 264 -11.06 -13.18 16.73
N GLN A 265 -10.20 -13.22 15.70
CA GLN A 265 -10.39 -12.49 14.44
C GLN A 265 -9.61 -13.13 13.29
N ILE A 266 -10.17 -13.01 12.08
CA ILE A 266 -9.47 -13.29 10.81
C ILE A 266 -9.76 -12.14 9.85
N LYS A 267 -8.79 -11.25 9.65
CA LYS A 267 -9.00 -10.00 8.91
C LYS A 267 -8.12 -9.89 7.68
N GLY A 268 -8.73 -9.47 6.59
CA GLY A 268 -8.10 -8.89 5.41
C GLY A 268 -7.90 -7.38 5.56
N LYS A 269 -7.75 -6.72 4.41
CA LYS A 269 -7.58 -5.26 4.34
C LYS A 269 -8.83 -4.51 4.85
N GLN A 270 -8.62 -3.37 5.51
CA GLN A 270 -9.69 -2.50 6.04
C GLN A 270 -10.61 -3.17 7.08
N ASN A 271 -10.06 -4.09 7.87
CA ASN A 271 -10.79 -4.78 8.94
C ASN A 271 -12.02 -5.59 8.46
N ARG A 272 -12.03 -6.00 7.19
CA ARG A 272 -13.00 -6.94 6.64
C ARG A 272 -12.44 -8.36 6.69
N HIS A 273 -13.27 -9.39 6.52
CA HIS A 273 -12.77 -10.74 6.29
C HIS A 273 -11.90 -10.79 5.01
N PRO A 274 -10.97 -11.74 4.90
CA PRO A 274 -10.18 -11.91 3.69
C PRO A 274 -11.02 -12.08 2.42
N VAL A 275 -10.48 -11.63 1.30
CA VAL A 275 -11.10 -11.84 -0.02
C VAL A 275 -11.05 -13.33 -0.40
N ARG A 276 -12.00 -13.76 -1.25
CA ARG A 276 -12.16 -15.15 -1.70
C ARG A 276 -10.86 -15.83 -2.16
N ARG A 277 -9.93 -15.08 -2.76
CA ARG A 277 -8.61 -15.59 -3.18
C ARG A 277 -7.86 -16.30 -2.04
N TYR A 278 -7.97 -15.81 -0.81
CA TYR A 278 -7.23 -16.31 0.34
C TYR A 278 -8.01 -17.30 1.21
N ALA A 279 -9.28 -17.58 0.87
CA ALA A 279 -10.14 -18.43 1.70
C ALA A 279 -9.58 -19.85 1.84
N ASP A 280 -9.04 -20.44 0.78
CA ASP A 280 -8.44 -21.76 0.87
C ASP A 280 -7.11 -21.76 1.64
N ASP A 281 -6.30 -20.71 1.54
CA ASP A 281 -5.09 -20.56 2.36
C ASP A 281 -5.44 -20.52 3.86
N VAL A 282 -6.49 -19.79 4.23
CA VAL A 282 -7.01 -19.75 5.61
C VAL A 282 -7.56 -21.12 6.02
N ARG A 283 -8.31 -21.80 5.15
CA ARG A 283 -8.82 -23.15 5.44
C ARG A 283 -7.68 -24.14 5.73
N GLN A 284 -6.62 -24.12 4.91
CA GLN A 284 -5.43 -24.96 5.11
C GLN A 284 -4.75 -24.63 6.45
N PHE A 285 -4.61 -23.35 6.78
CA PHE A 285 -4.09 -22.93 8.09
C PHE A 285 -4.94 -23.43 9.27
N LEU A 286 -6.27 -23.23 9.22
CA LEU A 286 -7.18 -23.67 10.27
C LEU A 286 -7.14 -25.19 10.47
N ARG A 287 -6.98 -25.96 9.40
CA ARG A 287 -6.80 -27.42 9.48
C ARG A 287 -5.46 -27.82 10.09
N ALA A 288 -4.38 -27.09 9.76
CA ALA A 288 -3.05 -27.38 10.27
C ALA A 288 -2.90 -27.04 11.76
N LEU A 289 -3.51 -25.94 12.20
CA LEU A 289 -3.41 -25.47 13.59
C LEU A 289 -4.50 -26.05 14.50
N ALA A 290 -5.64 -26.45 13.92
CA ALA A 290 -6.79 -27.04 14.59
C ALA A 290 -7.27 -26.24 15.83
N PRO A 291 -7.63 -24.95 15.68
CA PRO A 291 -8.33 -24.24 16.74
C PRO A 291 -9.70 -24.88 16.99
N HIS A 292 -10.28 -24.59 18.15
CA HIS A 292 -11.60 -25.06 18.55
C HIS A 292 -12.64 -24.74 17.48
N GLY A 293 -13.46 -25.74 17.18
CA GLY A 293 -14.52 -25.61 16.19
C GLY A 293 -15.65 -24.74 16.70
N GLU A 294 -15.69 -23.49 16.26
CA GLU A 294 -16.75 -22.55 16.59
C GLU A 294 -17.20 -21.77 15.37
N ARG A 295 -18.42 -21.21 15.44
CA ARG A 295 -18.91 -20.33 14.39
C ARG A 295 -18.25 -18.97 14.55
N HIS A 296 -17.73 -18.43 13.45
CA HIS A 296 -17.02 -17.17 13.47
C HIS A 296 -17.38 -16.33 12.23
N PRO A 297 -17.83 -15.06 12.39
CA PRO A 297 -18.30 -14.22 11.30
C PRO A 297 -17.28 -14.03 10.19
N ASP A 298 -15.99 -13.91 10.52
CA ASP A 298 -14.94 -13.77 9.51
C ASP A 298 -14.74 -15.04 8.67
N CYS A 299 -14.92 -16.22 9.27
CA CYS A 299 -14.88 -17.48 8.55
C CYS A 299 -16.08 -17.58 7.61
N GLU A 300 -17.27 -17.30 8.14
CA GLU A 300 -18.52 -17.35 7.41
C GLU A 300 -18.50 -16.37 6.23
N GLY A 301 -18.01 -15.13 6.41
CA GLY A 301 -17.87 -14.18 5.30
C GLY A 301 -16.94 -14.63 4.17
N MET A 302 -16.04 -15.60 4.42
CA MET A 302 -15.23 -16.25 3.38
C MET A 302 -15.90 -17.50 2.78
N GLY A 303 -17.05 -17.90 3.30
CA GLY A 303 -17.72 -19.16 2.99
C GLY A 303 -17.14 -20.36 3.74
N LEU A 304 -16.39 -20.14 4.83
CA LEU A 304 -15.79 -21.20 5.64
C LEU A 304 -16.61 -21.47 6.89
N VAL A 305 -16.80 -22.75 7.20
CA VAL A 305 -17.56 -23.21 8.37
C VAL A 305 -16.84 -24.38 9.02
N PHE A 306 -17.04 -24.55 10.33
CA PHE A 306 -16.63 -25.76 11.02
C PHE A 306 -17.76 -26.79 10.92
N GLU A 307 -17.47 -27.96 10.34
CA GLU A 307 -18.38 -29.11 10.32
C GLU A 307 -17.95 -30.09 11.43
N PRO A 308 -18.74 -30.22 12.52
CA PRO A 308 -18.43 -31.16 13.59
C PRO A 308 -18.68 -32.62 13.14
N GLU A 309 -17.91 -33.57 13.67
CA GLU A 309 -18.08 -35.01 13.33
C GLU A 309 -19.43 -35.54 13.81
N THR A 310 -19.87 -35.09 14.99
CA THR A 310 -21.20 -35.32 15.55
C THR A 310 -21.76 -34.02 16.09
N ALA A 311 -23.09 -33.87 16.16
CA ALA A 311 -23.71 -32.65 16.68
C ALA A 311 -23.15 -32.27 18.06
N GLY A 312 -22.61 -31.06 18.20
CA GLY A 312 -22.02 -30.55 19.43
C GLY A 312 -20.58 -31.03 19.74
N ALA A 313 -19.94 -31.79 18.85
CA ALA A 313 -18.54 -32.19 19.03
C ALA A 313 -17.58 -31.01 18.80
N ALA A 314 -16.54 -30.96 19.64
CA ALA A 314 -15.39 -30.06 19.44
C ALA A 314 -14.46 -30.55 18.32
N ALA A 315 -14.54 -31.84 17.96
CA ALA A 315 -13.80 -32.44 16.85
C ALA A 315 -14.61 -32.37 15.55
N GLY A 316 -13.91 -32.10 14.44
CA GLY A 316 -14.52 -31.78 13.16
C GLY A 316 -13.52 -31.24 12.16
N ALA A 317 -14.03 -30.70 11.06
CA ALA A 317 -13.20 -30.17 9.99
C ALA A 317 -13.68 -28.78 9.54
N TRP A 318 -12.74 -27.87 9.37
CA TRP A 318 -12.97 -26.62 8.65
C TRP A 318 -13.17 -26.92 7.16
N THR A 319 -14.30 -26.50 6.61
CA THR A 319 -14.71 -26.77 5.22
C THR A 319 -15.39 -25.56 4.59
N PHE A 320 -15.59 -25.58 3.27
CA PHE A 320 -16.45 -24.59 2.63
C PHE A 320 -17.91 -24.94 2.87
N VAL A 321 -18.77 -23.93 3.00
CA VAL A 321 -20.22 -24.11 3.17
C VAL A 321 -20.84 -24.95 2.04
N THR A 322 -20.27 -24.88 0.84
CA THR A 322 -20.69 -25.68 -0.33
C THR A 322 -20.34 -27.16 -0.22
N ASP A 323 -19.40 -27.51 0.64
CA ASP A 323 -18.86 -28.86 0.81
C ASP A 323 -19.33 -29.50 2.12
N VAL A 324 -20.27 -28.87 2.83
CA VAL A 324 -20.88 -29.42 4.05
C VAL A 324 -21.66 -30.67 3.68
N ARG A 325 -21.42 -31.76 4.40
CA ARG A 325 -21.99 -33.08 4.16
C ARG A 325 -23.27 -33.29 4.94
N SER A 326 -23.37 -32.75 6.16
CA SER A 326 -24.56 -32.85 7.00
C SER A 326 -25.64 -31.84 6.57
N PRO A 327 -26.80 -32.29 6.05
CA PRO A 327 -27.88 -31.39 5.66
C PRO A 327 -28.43 -30.58 6.83
N ASP A 328 -28.56 -31.21 8.01
CA ASP A 328 -29.04 -30.55 9.23
C ASP A 328 -28.09 -29.44 9.69
N HIS A 329 -26.78 -29.70 9.62
CA HIS A 329 -25.76 -28.70 9.93
C HIS A 329 -25.79 -27.55 8.93
N LEU A 330 -25.88 -27.86 7.64
CA LEU A 330 -25.98 -26.85 6.59
C LEU A 330 -27.21 -25.96 6.80
N LEU A 331 -28.37 -26.54 7.13
CA LEU A 331 -29.59 -25.77 7.43
C LEU A 331 -29.42 -24.90 8.67
N SER A 332 -28.79 -25.42 9.74
CA SER A 332 -28.49 -24.63 10.94
C SER A 332 -27.63 -23.41 10.60
N VAL A 333 -26.51 -23.60 9.91
CA VAL A 333 -25.63 -22.49 9.48
C VAL A 333 -26.36 -21.48 8.60
N MET A 334 -27.13 -21.95 7.62
CA MET A 334 -27.83 -21.10 6.65
C MET A 334 -29.00 -20.34 7.28
N SER A 335 -29.62 -20.88 8.34
CA SER A 335 -30.74 -20.25 9.04
C SER A 335 -30.35 -18.93 9.73
N GLU A 336 -29.07 -18.77 10.06
CA GLU A 336 -28.55 -17.55 10.68
C GLU A 336 -27.75 -16.68 9.68
N ASN A 337 -27.39 -17.22 8.51
CA ASN A 337 -26.52 -16.56 7.54
C ASN A 337 -26.94 -16.77 6.08
N PHE A 338 -28.09 -16.21 5.71
CA PHE A 338 -28.62 -16.30 4.34
C PHE A 338 -27.67 -15.75 3.27
N HIS A 339 -26.79 -14.81 3.62
CA HIS A 339 -25.81 -14.24 2.70
C HIS A 339 -24.84 -15.28 2.14
N LEU A 340 -24.59 -16.38 2.86
CA LEU A 340 -23.70 -17.46 2.41
C LEU A 340 -24.19 -18.16 1.15
N ILE A 341 -25.46 -17.95 0.78
CA ILE A 341 -26.00 -18.53 -0.44
C ILE A 341 -25.26 -18.04 -1.69
N GLU A 342 -24.59 -16.88 -1.64
CA GLU A 342 -23.78 -16.34 -2.73
C GLU A 342 -22.58 -17.23 -3.11
N HIS A 343 -22.15 -18.11 -2.20
CA HIS A 343 -21.08 -19.06 -2.47
C HIS A 343 -21.53 -20.25 -3.34
N PHE A 344 -22.84 -20.51 -3.41
CA PHE A 344 -23.41 -21.60 -4.20
C PHE A 344 -23.65 -21.13 -5.64
N ALA A 345 -23.04 -21.82 -6.61
CA ALA A 345 -23.35 -21.60 -8.01
C ALA A 345 -24.80 -21.99 -8.35
N GLN A 346 -25.27 -23.09 -7.74
CA GLN A 346 -26.64 -23.58 -7.79
C GLN A 346 -27.05 -23.97 -6.36
N PRO A 347 -27.76 -23.10 -5.63
CA PRO A 347 -28.18 -23.40 -4.28
C PRO A 347 -29.18 -24.57 -4.26
N PRO A 348 -29.02 -25.55 -3.34
CA PRO A 348 -29.99 -26.62 -3.16
C PRO A 348 -31.40 -26.09 -2.90
N ALA A 349 -32.43 -26.75 -3.42
CA ALA A 349 -33.84 -26.32 -3.27
C ALA A 349 -34.23 -26.09 -1.81
N VAL A 350 -33.72 -26.92 -0.88
CA VAL A 350 -33.98 -26.76 0.57
C VAL A 350 -33.50 -25.42 1.12
N LEU A 351 -32.37 -24.89 0.63
CA LEU A 351 -31.87 -23.57 1.04
C LEU A 351 -32.69 -22.44 0.43
N GLN A 352 -33.21 -22.65 -0.78
CA GLN A 352 -34.11 -21.69 -1.42
C GLN A 352 -35.46 -21.63 -0.70
N TRP A 353 -36.00 -22.76 -0.23
CA TRP A 353 -37.17 -22.80 0.65
C TRP A 353 -36.92 -22.04 1.97
N LEU A 354 -35.74 -22.23 2.57
CA LEU A 354 -35.35 -21.52 3.77
C LEU A 354 -35.26 -20.00 3.53
N LEU A 355 -34.71 -19.57 2.38
CA LEU A 355 -34.72 -18.17 1.96
C LEU A 355 -36.12 -17.63 1.77
N LEU A 356 -37.00 -18.35 1.07
CA LEU A 356 -38.39 -17.91 0.86
C LEU A 356 -39.08 -17.59 2.19
N ARG A 357 -38.83 -18.42 3.21
CA ARG A 357 -39.41 -18.24 4.54
C ARG A 357 -38.81 -17.06 5.32
N ASN A 358 -37.48 -16.94 5.33
CA ASN A 358 -36.79 -16.05 6.28
C ASN A 358 -36.27 -14.75 5.65
N ALA A 359 -35.97 -14.76 4.35
CA ALA A 359 -35.42 -13.65 3.60
C ALA A 359 -35.92 -13.66 2.14
N PRO A 360 -37.23 -13.53 1.89
CA PRO A 360 -37.81 -13.69 0.56
C PRO A 360 -37.22 -12.72 -0.49
N TYR A 361 -36.81 -11.52 -0.06
CA TYR A 361 -36.13 -10.53 -0.92
C TYR A 361 -34.81 -11.03 -1.50
N ALA A 362 -34.14 -12.00 -0.86
CA ALA A 362 -32.88 -12.57 -1.32
C ALA A 362 -33.07 -13.58 -2.47
N LEU A 363 -34.27 -14.13 -2.66
CA LEU A 363 -34.55 -15.04 -3.78
C LEU A 363 -34.30 -14.38 -5.14
N GLY A 364 -34.61 -13.09 -5.28
CA GLY A 364 -34.37 -12.34 -6.50
C GLY A 364 -32.89 -12.16 -6.86
N GLN A 365 -31.98 -12.46 -5.94
CA GLN A 365 -30.53 -12.40 -6.15
C GLN A 365 -29.97 -13.71 -6.69
N LEU A 366 -30.76 -14.79 -6.64
CA LEU A 366 -30.33 -16.10 -7.15
C LEU A 366 -30.31 -16.08 -8.67
N ARG A 367 -29.28 -16.73 -9.24
CA ARG A 367 -29.20 -16.91 -10.70
C ARG A 367 -30.28 -17.84 -11.24
N GLN A 368 -30.69 -18.79 -10.41
CA GLN A 368 -31.70 -19.79 -10.73
C GLN A 368 -32.52 -20.07 -9.46
N ILE A 369 -33.84 -20.11 -9.62
CA ILE A 369 -34.78 -20.50 -8.58
C ILE A 369 -35.38 -21.84 -8.99
N ASP A 370 -35.45 -22.78 -8.06
CA ASP A 370 -36.12 -24.06 -8.24
C ASP A 370 -37.60 -23.85 -8.64
N PRO A 371 -38.15 -24.58 -9.62
CA PRO A 371 -39.51 -24.36 -10.10
C PRO A 371 -40.58 -24.42 -9.01
N ALA A 372 -40.44 -25.32 -8.03
CA ALA A 372 -41.41 -25.46 -6.94
C ALA A 372 -41.33 -24.25 -5.99
N VAL A 373 -40.12 -23.78 -5.69
CA VAL A 373 -39.90 -22.58 -4.88
C VAL A 373 -40.42 -21.34 -5.62
N ALA A 374 -40.18 -21.23 -6.92
CA ALA A 374 -40.66 -20.11 -7.74
C ALA A 374 -42.19 -20.06 -7.78
N ALA A 375 -42.86 -21.21 -7.94
CA ALA A 375 -44.32 -21.29 -7.91
C ALA A 375 -44.86 -20.84 -6.54
N ALA A 376 -44.30 -21.34 -5.45
CA ALA A 376 -44.71 -20.95 -4.11
C ALA A 376 -44.44 -19.46 -3.81
N ALA A 377 -43.29 -18.94 -4.25
CA ALA A 377 -42.93 -17.54 -4.09
C ALA A 377 -43.93 -16.61 -4.80
N ARG A 378 -44.42 -16.97 -6.00
CA ARG A 378 -45.46 -16.20 -6.71
C ARG A 378 -46.81 -16.19 -5.98
N HIS A 379 -47.13 -17.24 -5.22
CA HIS A 379 -48.33 -17.28 -4.39
C HIS A 379 -48.17 -16.54 -3.07
N ALA A 380 -46.96 -16.54 -2.50
CA ALA A 380 -46.70 -16.03 -1.16
C ALA A 380 -46.23 -14.56 -1.14
N LEU A 381 -45.70 -14.04 -2.24
CA LEU A 381 -45.11 -12.70 -2.32
C LEU A 381 -45.90 -11.77 -3.26
N PRO A 382 -45.81 -10.43 -3.08
CA PRO A 382 -46.34 -9.45 -4.03
C PRO A 382 -45.82 -9.66 -5.46
N ALA A 383 -46.63 -9.29 -6.46
CA ALA A 383 -46.34 -9.55 -7.88
C ALA A 383 -45.02 -8.92 -8.40
N ASP A 384 -44.51 -7.90 -7.71
CA ASP A 384 -43.27 -7.17 -8.00
C ASP A 384 -42.05 -7.67 -7.21
N ALA A 385 -42.23 -8.63 -6.29
CA ALA A 385 -41.18 -9.09 -5.38
C ALA A 385 -40.18 -10.06 -6.01
N LEU A 386 -40.56 -10.73 -7.11
CA LEU A 386 -39.66 -11.59 -7.87
C LEU A 386 -39.22 -10.85 -9.14
N PRO A 387 -37.93 -10.94 -9.53
CA PRO A 387 -37.51 -10.43 -10.82
C PRO A 387 -38.32 -11.13 -11.91
N ALA A 388 -38.86 -10.36 -12.86
CA ALA A 388 -39.44 -10.91 -14.08
C ALA A 388 -38.44 -11.93 -14.63
N ALA A 389 -38.90 -13.16 -14.86
CA ALA A 389 -38.05 -14.24 -15.33
C ALA A 389 -37.20 -13.71 -16.49
N ARG A 390 -35.87 -13.67 -16.33
CA ARG A 390 -34.99 -13.37 -17.46
C ARG A 390 -35.25 -14.47 -18.47
N ASP A 391 -35.80 -14.09 -19.62
CA ASP A 391 -36.05 -15.01 -20.72
C ASP A 391 -34.80 -15.87 -20.92
N PRO A 392 -34.88 -17.20 -20.71
CA PRO A 392 -33.83 -18.06 -21.18
C PRO A 392 -33.85 -17.93 -22.69
N ALA A 393 -32.79 -17.33 -23.27
CA ALA A 393 -32.50 -17.49 -24.68
C ALA A 393 -32.19 -18.98 -24.93
N ALA A 394 -33.24 -19.77 -25.06
CA ALA A 394 -33.23 -21.17 -25.43
C ALA A 394 -34.39 -21.40 -26.43
N PRO A 395 -34.18 -22.21 -27.48
CA PRO A 395 -35.18 -22.44 -28.51
C PRO A 395 -36.45 -23.07 -27.90
N PRO A 396 -37.62 -22.94 -28.55
CA PRO A 396 -38.89 -23.40 -28.00
C PRO A 396 -38.79 -24.88 -27.64
N ALA A 397 -39.14 -25.20 -26.39
CA ALA A 397 -39.15 -26.55 -25.88
C ALA A 397 -40.17 -27.39 -26.65
N ASP A 398 -39.69 -28.46 -27.29
CA ASP A 398 -40.52 -29.64 -27.52
C ASP A 398 -41.16 -30.05 -26.19
N THR A 399 -42.42 -30.43 -26.25
CA THR A 399 -43.29 -30.80 -25.12
C THR A 399 -42.70 -31.94 -24.28
N ALA A 400 -41.79 -31.61 -23.36
CA ALA A 400 -41.30 -32.52 -22.35
C ALA A 400 -42.33 -32.62 -21.22
N ALA A 401 -42.89 -33.82 -21.05
CA ALA A 401 -43.81 -34.13 -19.96
C ALA A 401 -43.15 -33.93 -18.60
N PHE A 402 -43.75 -33.12 -17.75
CA PHE A 402 -43.31 -32.91 -16.37
C PHE A 402 -43.71 -34.12 -15.51
N ALA A 403 -42.89 -34.51 -14.53
CA ALA A 403 -43.25 -35.53 -13.55
C ALA A 403 -42.76 -35.15 -12.16
N ILE A 404 -43.54 -35.47 -11.13
CA ILE A 404 -43.15 -35.38 -9.71
C ILE A 404 -43.13 -36.81 -9.17
N GLU A 405 -42.00 -37.24 -8.60
CA GLU A 405 -41.82 -38.59 -8.02
C GLU A 405 -42.21 -39.74 -8.97
N GLY A 406 -41.98 -39.56 -10.27
CA GLY A 406 -42.29 -40.56 -11.29
C GLY A 406 -43.74 -40.58 -11.78
N ILE A 407 -44.60 -39.66 -11.29
CA ILE A 407 -45.97 -39.49 -11.78
C ILE A 407 -45.99 -38.38 -12.84
N PRO A 408 -46.34 -38.68 -14.10
CA PRO A 408 -46.44 -37.67 -15.15
C PRO A 408 -47.61 -36.73 -14.89
N ILE A 409 -47.37 -35.44 -15.04
CA ILE A 409 -48.36 -34.37 -14.91
C ILE A 409 -48.94 -34.07 -16.28
N ASP A 410 -50.28 -34.07 -16.36
CA ASP A 410 -51.02 -33.73 -17.57
C ASP A 410 -50.73 -32.28 -18.00
N PRO A 411 -50.23 -32.04 -19.22
CA PRO A 411 -50.01 -30.69 -19.75
C PRO A 411 -51.27 -29.80 -19.73
N ALA A 412 -52.48 -30.38 -19.75
CA ALA A 412 -53.73 -29.64 -19.68
C ALA A 412 -53.95 -28.96 -18.32
N LEU A 413 -53.39 -29.50 -17.24
CA LEU A 413 -53.41 -28.87 -15.90
C LEU A 413 -52.53 -27.61 -15.85
N CYS A 414 -51.52 -27.51 -16.72
CA CYS A 414 -50.70 -26.30 -16.87
C CYS A 414 -51.39 -25.22 -17.74
N ALA A 415 -52.32 -25.61 -18.62
CA ALA A 415 -53.04 -24.68 -19.51
C ALA A 415 -54.07 -23.79 -18.78
N ALA A 416 -54.52 -24.19 -17.58
CA ALA A 416 -55.41 -23.38 -16.74
C ALA A 416 -54.76 -22.10 -16.15
N LEU A 417 -53.47 -21.87 -16.39
CA LEU A 417 -52.71 -20.70 -15.93
C LEU A 417 -52.53 -19.59 -16.99
N ALA A 418 -53.17 -19.70 -18.15
CA ALA A 418 -53.18 -18.62 -19.15
C ALA A 418 -54.41 -17.71 -18.95
N PHE A 419 -54.19 -16.48 -18.48
CA PHE A 419 -55.24 -15.45 -18.46
C PHE A 419 -55.44 -14.82 -19.86
N PRO A 420 -56.67 -14.37 -20.20
CA PRO A 420 -56.96 -13.76 -21.49
C PRO A 420 -56.25 -12.42 -21.64
N ALA A 421 -55.72 -12.16 -22.83
CA ALA A 421 -55.15 -10.87 -23.20
C ALA A 421 -56.19 -9.75 -23.03
N THR A 422 -55.81 -8.68 -22.33
CA THR A 422 -56.60 -7.47 -22.20
C THR A 422 -56.81 -6.83 -23.58
N ALA A 423 -58.00 -7.02 -24.13
CA ALA A 423 -58.55 -6.17 -25.18
C ALA A 423 -59.31 -5.02 -24.50
N ASP A 424 -58.73 -3.82 -24.50
CA ASP A 424 -59.31 -2.65 -25.14
C ASP A 424 -58.63 -1.38 -24.66
N GLY A 425 -58.19 -0.59 -25.64
CA GLY A 425 -57.77 0.79 -25.42
C GLY A 425 -58.98 1.70 -25.27
N SER A 426 -58.96 2.55 -24.26
CA SER A 426 -59.42 3.94 -24.30
C SER A 426 -58.98 4.65 -23.02
N PRO A 427 -58.57 5.93 -23.08
CA PRO A 427 -58.20 6.72 -21.90
C PRO A 427 -59.41 7.48 -21.36
N SER A 428 -59.49 7.67 -20.04
CA SER A 428 -60.15 8.86 -19.48
C SER A 428 -59.68 9.22 -18.07
N CYS A 429 -59.26 10.48 -17.95
CA CYS A 429 -59.15 11.36 -16.79
C CYS A 429 -58.19 10.99 -15.64
#